data_AF-A0A444R297-F1
#
_entry.id   AF-A0A444R297-F1
#
_cell.length_a   1.000
_cell.length_b   1.000
_cell.length_c   1.000
_cell.angle_alpha   90.00
_cell.angle_beta   90.00
_cell.angle_gamma   90.00
#
_symmetry.space_group_name_H-M   'P 1'
#
loop_
_entity.id
_entity.type
_entity.pdbx_description
1 polymer ?
#
loop_
_entity_poly.entity_id
_entity_poly.type
_entity_poly.pdbx_seq_one_letter_code
_entity_poly.pdbx_strand_id
1 'polypeptide(L)' 'MSDTKRNTIGKFGLLSLTFAAVYSFNNVINNNIELGLASAPMFFLATIFYFIPFCLIIAEFVSLNKNSEAGVYAWVK' A
#
# COMPACT_ATOMS: atom_id res chain seq x y z
N MET A 1 -0.48 26.99 -23.82
CA MET A 1 -0.69 26.02 -22.74
C MET A 1 0.68 25.67 -22.18
N SER A 2 0.94 25.95 -20.91
CA SER A 2 2.12 25.44 -20.21
C SER A 2 1.98 23.92 -20.12
N ASP A 3 2.91 23.18 -20.74
CA ASP A 3 3.09 21.74 -20.53
C ASP A 3 3.33 21.49 -19.04
N THR A 4 2.24 21.24 -18.32
CA THR A 4 2.28 20.87 -16.91
C THR A 4 2.81 19.45 -16.87
N LYS A 5 4.14 19.34 -16.83
CA LYS A 5 4.88 18.09 -16.70
C LYS A 5 4.36 17.39 -15.45
N ARG A 6 3.48 16.40 -15.61
CA ARG A 6 2.91 15.65 -14.48
C ARG A 6 4.07 15.10 -13.66
N ASN A 7 4.22 15.57 -12.43
CA ASN A 7 5.19 14.98 -11.51
C ASN A 7 4.71 13.57 -11.18
N THR A 8 5.42 12.59 -11.72
CA THR A 8 5.20 11.19 -11.36
C THR A 8 5.82 10.97 -9.99
N ILE A 9 5.06 10.40 -9.06
CA ILE A 9 5.63 9.97 -7.78
C ILE A 9 6.72 8.95 -8.06
N GLY A 10 7.89 9.13 -7.43
CA GLY A 10 8.96 8.14 -7.49
C GLY A 10 8.51 6.82 -6.89
N LYS A 11 9.00 5.69 -7.40
CA LYS A 11 8.64 4.33 -6.93
C LYS A 11 8.77 4.19 -5.40
N PHE A 12 9.78 4.84 -4.82
CA PHE A 12 10.01 4.87 -3.38
C PHE A 12 8.97 5.70 -2.61
N GLY A 13 8.52 6.83 -3.18
CA GLY A 13 7.45 7.64 -2.60
C GLY A 13 6.09 6.95 -2.65
N LEU A 14 5.83 6.15 -3.69
CA LEU A 14 4.63 5.32 -3.75
C LEU A 14 4.69 4.23 -2.68
N LEU A 15 5.83 3.53 -2.57
CA LEU A 15 6.06 2.48 -1.58
C LEU A 15 5.90 3.02 -0.15
N SER A 16 6.51 4.16 0.17
CA SER A 16 6.41 4.75 1.50
C SER A 16 4.99 5.21 1.84
N LEU A 17 4.24 5.73 0.86
CA LEU A 17 2.84 6.09 1.02
C LEU A 17 1.98 4.86 1.34
N THR A 18 2.14 3.77 0.57
CA THR A 18 1.43 2.52 0.82
C THR A 18 1.79 1.92 2.18
N PHE A 19 3.07 1.96 2.55
CA PHE A 19 3.53 1.49 3.86
C PHE A 19 2.93 2.32 5.01
N ALA A 20 2.94 3.65 4.89
CA ALA A 20 2.37 4.55 5.90
C ALA A 20 0.85 4.38 6.04
N ALA A 21 0.14 4.12 4.93
CA ALA A 21 -1.29 3.87 4.95
C ALA A 21 -1.66 2.56 5.66
N VAL A 22 -0.82 1.52 5.55
CA VAL A 22 -1.08 0.21 6.16
C VAL A 22 -0.57 0.13 7.60
N TYR A 23 0.64 0.63 7.86
CA TYR A 23 1.31 0.59 9.17
C TYR A 23 1.25 1.94 9.90
N SER A 24 0.07 2.56 9.95
CA SER A 24 -0.12 3.80 10.71
C SER A 24 0.36 3.62 12.15
N PHE A 25 1.22 4.52 12.62
CA PHE A 25 1.88 4.42 13.94
C PHE A 25 0.88 4.24 15.09
N ASN A 26 -0.29 4.89 15.01
CA ASN A 26 -1.36 4.71 15.99
C ASN A 26 -1.87 3.26 16.04
N ASN A 27 -1.99 2.60 14.89
CA ASN A 27 -2.46 1.22 14.81
C ASN A 27 -1.39 0.24 15.32
N VAL A 28 -0.11 0.51 15.06
CA VAL A 28 1.01 -0.29 15.56
C VAL A 28 1.13 -0.19 17.08
N ILE A 29 1.03 1.01 17.65
CA ILE A 29 1.08 1.23 19.10
C ILE A 29 -0.12 0.58 19.79
N ASN A 30 -1.33 0.76 19.26
CA ASN A 30 -2.53 0.17 19.86
C ASN A 30 -2.49 -1.37 19.86
N ASN A 31 -2.06 -1.98 18.74
CA ASN A 31 -1.86 -3.43 18.68
C ASN A 31 -0.75 -3.92 19.63
N ASN A 32 0.29 -3.11 19.86
CA ASN A 32 1.36 -3.45 20.81
C ASN A 32 0.87 -3.37 22.28
N ILE A 33 -0.08 -2.49 22.59
CA ILE A 33 -0.69 -2.40 23.92
C ILE A 33 -1.68 -3.56 24.16
N GLU A 34 -2.45 -3.98 23.15
CA GLU A 34 -3.43 -5.08 23.26
C GLU A 34 -2.80 -6.47 23.25
N LEU A 35 -1.81 -6.73 22.39
CA LEU A 35 -1.16 -8.04 22.22
C LEU A 35 0.22 -8.14 22.88
N GLY A 36 0.79 -7.03 23.36
CA GLY A 36 2.14 -6.98 23.92
C GLY A 36 3.23 -7.30 22.89
N LEU A 37 4.32 -7.93 23.35
CA LEU A 37 5.45 -8.38 22.52
C LEU A 37 5.08 -9.35 21.39
N ALA A 38 3.92 -10.02 21.47
CA ALA A 38 3.44 -10.92 20.42
C ALA A 38 2.95 -10.18 19.15
N SER A 39 2.74 -8.86 19.24
CA SER A 39 2.38 -8.03 18.08
C SER A 39 3.49 -7.98 17.03
N ALA A 40 4.76 -7.96 17.42
CA ALA A 40 5.90 -7.87 16.49
C ALA A 40 5.99 -9.06 15.51
N PRO A 41 5.96 -10.34 15.96
CA PRO A 41 5.97 -11.47 15.03
C PRO A 41 4.67 -11.56 14.21
N MET A 42 3.52 -11.18 14.78
CA MET A 42 2.24 -11.16 14.04
C MET A 42 2.23 -10.14 12.91
N PHE A 43 2.79 -8.93 13.14
CA PHE A 43 2.95 -7.95 12.06
C PHE A 43 3.87 -8.47 10.97
N PHE A 44 4.98 -9.12 11.32
CA PHE A 44 5.91 -9.69 10.34
C PHE A 44 5.23 -10.78 9.48
N LEU A 45 4.44 -11.63 10.12
CA LEU A 45 3.69 -12.70 9.46
C LEU A 45 2.60 -12.12 8.55
N ALA A 46 1.87 -11.11 9.02
CA ALA A 46 0.89 -10.38 8.21
C ALA A 46 1.53 -9.66 7.01
N THR A 47 2.74 -9.10 7.17
CA THR A 47 3.46 -8.49 6.04
C THR A 47 3.73 -9.52 4.95
N ILE A 48 4.21 -10.71 5.32
CA ILE A 48 4.60 -11.74 4.35
C ILE A 48 3.39 -12.36 3.66
N PHE A 49 2.40 -12.80 4.45
CA PHE A 49 1.28 -13.59 3.94
C PHE A 49 0.13 -12.76 3.38
N TYR A 50 0.02 -11.47 3.75
CA TYR A 50 -1.07 -10.62 3.31
C TYR A 50 -0.59 -9.40 2.51
N PHE A 51 0.36 -8.63 3.04
CA PHE A 51 0.76 -7.36 2.40
C PHE A 51 1.49 -7.56 1.06
N ILE A 52 2.48 -8.46 1.01
CA ILE A 52 3.23 -8.76 -0.23
C ILE A 52 2.29 -9.26 -1.34
N PRO A 53 1.48 -10.33 -1.14
CA PRO A 53 0.59 -10.82 -2.20
C PRO A 53 -0.45 -9.78 -2.60
N PHE A 54 -1.01 -9.01 -1.66
CA PHE A 54 -1.93 -7.92 -1.98
C PHE A 54 -1.28 -6.85 -2.86
N CYS A 55 -0.06 -6.41 -2.54
CA CYS A 55 0.67 -5.46 -3.37
C CYS A 55 0.94 -5.98 -4.78
N LEU A 56 1.29 -7.27 -4.93
CA LEU A 56 1.53 -7.88 -6.24
C LEU A 56 0.26 -7.94 -7.08
N ILE A 57 -0.85 -8.36 -6.48
CA ILE A 57 -2.17 -8.40 -7.15
C ILE A 57 -2.54 -7.00 -7.63
N ILE A 58 -2.51 -6.01 -6.74
CA ILE A 58 -2.85 -4.62 -7.10
C ILE A 58 -1.90 -4.05 -8.17
N ALA A 59 -0.60 -4.35 -8.09
CA ALA A 59 0.37 -3.93 -9.10
C ALA A 59 0.07 -4.54 -10.49
N GLU A 60 -0.37 -5.78 -10.54
CA GLU A 60 -0.78 -6.44 -11.78
C GLU A 60 -2.06 -5.81 -12.35
N PHE A 61 -3.06 -5.55 -11.50
CA PHE A 61 -4.29 -4.85 -11.90
C PHE A 61 -4.05 -3.42 -12.40
N VAL A 62 -3.13 -2.67 -11.78
CA VAL A 62 -2.69 -1.34 -12.25
C VAL A 62 -1.96 -1.47 -13.60
N SER A 63 -1.11 -2.49 -13.77
CA SER A 63 -0.37 -2.73 -15.01
C SER A 63 -1.27 -3.12 -16.17
N LEU A 64 -2.38 -3.81 -15.92
CA LEU A 64 -3.40 -4.11 -16.93
C LEU A 64 -4.23 -2.87 -17.31
N ASN A 65 -4.40 -1.93 -16.38
CA ASN A 65 -5.20 -0.71 -16.56
C ASN A 65 -4.36 0.57 -16.62
N LYS A 66 -3.30 0.60 -17.45
CA LYS A 66 -2.33 1.72 -17.53
C LYS A 66 -2.93 3.08 -17.89
N ASN A 67 -4.09 3.10 -18.56
CA ASN A 67 -4.78 4.32 -18.99
C ASN A 67 -5.90 4.76 -18.03
N SER A 68 -6.14 4.00 -16.96
CA SER A 68 -7.19 4.31 -15.99
C SER A 68 -6.61 5.10 -14.82
N GLU A 69 -7.02 6.36 -14.68
CA GLU A 69 -6.61 7.25 -13.59
C GLU A 69 -7.39 7.02 -12.29
N ALA A 70 -8.54 6.33 -12.37
CA ALA A 70 -9.28 5.87 -11.21
C ALA A 70 -8.77 4.47 -10.83
N GLY A 71 -8.50 4.27 -9.53
CA GLY A 71 -7.99 3.01 -8.97
C GLY A 71 -9.02 1.86 -9.01
N VAL A 72 -9.20 1.16 -7.90
CA VAL A 72 -10.09 -0.03 -7.82
C VAL A 72 -11.48 0.19 -8.43
N TYR A 73 -12.05 1.39 -8.29
CA TYR A 73 -13.36 1.76 -8.85
C TYR A 73 -13.45 1.75 -10.38
N ALA A 74 -12.32 1.80 -11.11
CA ALA A 74 -12.32 1.65 -12.55
C ALA A 74 -11.96 0.24 -13.02
N TRP A 75 -11.43 -0.60 -12.12
CA TRP A 75 -11.06 -1.99 -12.42
C TRP A 75 -12.24 -2.94 -12.23
N VAL A 76 -13.16 -2.60 -11.33
CA VAL A 76 -14.42 -3.34 -11.12
C VAL A 76 -15.51 -2.69 -11.99
N LYS A 77 -15.71 -3.22 -13.20
CA LYS A 77 -16.87 -2.90 -14.04
C LYS A 77 -17.61 -4.17 -14.41
#